data_AF-A0AAU3J0D5-F1
#
_entry.id   AF-A0AAU3J0D5-F1
#
_cell.length_a   1.000
_cell.length_b   1.000
_cell.length_c   1.000
_cell.angle_alpha   90.00
_cell.angle_beta   90.00
_cell.angle_gamma   90.00
#
_symmetry.space_group_name_H-M   'P 1'
#
loop_
_entity.id
_entity.type
_entity.pdbx_description
1 polymer ?
#
loop_
_entity_poly.entity_id
_entity_poly.type
_entity_poly.pdbx_seq_one_letter_code
_entity_poly.pdbx_strand_id
1 'polypeptide(L)'
;MRKRVAAVIGTAALIGAALPAVVAAPASAASFSCHPVGHAYIVNKEKVAVHASPSRNARVTGYVYKDNKVNAKLECENSGGTWECIGDCHDPEESLAGRWVHRGDLRG
;
A
#
# COMPACT_ATOMS: atom_id res chain seq x y z
N MET A 1 -24.62 -27.47 41.21
CA MET A 1 -25.75 -28.33 40.78
C MET A 1 -26.50 -27.65 39.64
N ARG A 2 -27.06 -28.45 38.71
CA ARG A 2 -27.78 -28.14 37.45
C ARG A 2 -26.83 -27.97 36.24
N LYS A 3 -26.53 -28.99 35.42
CA LYS A 3 -27.28 -29.95 34.56
C LYS A 3 -27.49 -29.45 33.11
N ARG A 4 -26.78 -30.16 32.20
CA ARG A 4 -27.12 -30.53 30.80
C ARG A 4 -27.02 -29.37 29.78
N VAL A 5 -26.73 -29.55 28.49
CA VAL A 5 -26.94 -30.69 27.57
C VAL A 5 -25.85 -30.62 26.48
N ALA A 6 -25.32 -31.77 26.07
CA ALA A 6 -24.48 -31.92 24.87
C ALA A 6 -25.35 -31.85 23.61
N ALA A 7 -24.95 -31.03 22.63
CA ALA A 7 -25.56 -31.03 21.30
C ALA A 7 -24.55 -31.63 20.31
N VAL A 8 -24.81 -32.88 19.93
CA VAL A 8 -24.22 -33.54 18.77
C VAL A 8 -24.94 -33.01 17.53
N ILE A 9 -24.18 -32.43 16.60
CA ILE A 9 -24.60 -32.18 15.21
C ILE A 9 -23.32 -32.48 14.42
N GLY A 10 -23.17 -33.59 13.72
CA GLY A 10 -24.03 -34.10 12.65
C GLY A 10 -23.16 -34.13 11.41
N THR A 11 -22.45 -35.25 11.20
CA THR A 11 -21.57 -35.48 10.05
C THR A 11 -22.43 -35.59 8.78
N ALA A 12 -22.49 -34.51 8.00
CA ALA A 12 -23.02 -34.55 6.64
C ALA A 12 -21.89 -34.93 5.68
N ALA A 13 -21.91 -36.19 5.23
CA ALA A 13 -21.17 -36.62 4.06
C ALA A 13 -21.86 -36.03 2.83
N LEU A 14 -21.23 -35.04 2.18
CA LEU A 14 -21.64 -34.59 0.85
C LEU A 14 -20.67 -35.13 -0.20
N ILE A 15 -21.25 -36.02 -1.00
CA ILE A 15 -20.71 -36.67 -2.18
C ILE A 15 -20.47 -35.61 -3.27
N GLY A 16 -19.27 -35.64 -3.83
CA GLY A 16 -19.01 -35.51 -5.27
C GLY A 16 -19.65 -34.32 -6.02
N ALA A 17 -18.96 -33.19 -6.02
CA ALA A 17 -18.87 -32.29 -7.17
C ALA A 17 -17.62 -31.41 -6.97
N ALA A 18 -16.44 -31.94 -7.29
CA ALA A 18 -15.21 -31.15 -7.34
C ALA A 18 -15.29 -30.25 -8.59
N LEU A 19 -16.02 -29.15 -8.48
CA LEU A 19 -15.79 -27.99 -9.33
C LEU A 19 -14.32 -27.60 -9.12
N PRO A 20 -13.53 -27.34 -10.19
CA PRO A 20 -12.25 -26.70 -9.99
C PRO A 20 -12.57 -25.35 -9.36
N ALA A 21 -12.35 -25.25 -8.05
CA ALA A 21 -12.15 -23.96 -7.43
C ALA A 21 -10.96 -23.38 -8.17
N VAL A 22 -11.25 -22.52 -9.15
CA VAL A 22 -10.30 -21.56 -9.67
C VAL A 22 -9.95 -20.75 -8.44
N VAL A 23 -8.94 -21.21 -7.72
CA VAL A 23 -8.13 -20.37 -6.87
C VAL A 23 -7.72 -19.26 -7.82
N ALA A 24 -8.41 -18.13 -7.72
CA ALA A 24 -7.91 -16.87 -8.21
C ALA A 24 -6.62 -16.65 -7.42
N ALA A 25 -5.54 -17.27 -7.89
CA ALA A 25 -4.20 -16.91 -7.50
C ALA A 25 -4.15 -15.39 -7.71
N PRO A 26 -3.82 -14.59 -6.68
CA PRO A 26 -3.79 -13.15 -6.83
C PRO A 26 -2.93 -12.84 -8.05
N ALA A 27 -3.58 -12.26 -9.06
CA ALA A 27 -2.97 -11.90 -10.33
C ALA A 27 -1.75 -11.04 -10.00
N SER A 28 -0.57 -11.61 -10.24
CA SER A 28 0.75 -10.97 -10.16
C SER A 28 0.80 -9.79 -9.19
N ALA A 29 1.01 -10.09 -7.91
CA ALA A 29 1.50 -9.09 -6.97
C ALA A 29 2.84 -8.58 -7.53
N ALA A 30 2.80 -7.48 -8.29
CA ALA A 30 3.96 -6.64 -8.46
C ALA A 30 4.47 -6.39 -7.05
N SER A 31 5.71 -6.77 -6.77
CA SER A 31 6.35 -6.64 -5.48
C SER A 31 6.18 -5.20 -5.00
N PHE A 32 5.19 -5.02 -4.13
CA PHE A 32 4.86 -3.76 -3.52
C PHE A 32 5.32 -3.89 -2.08
N SER A 33 6.40 -3.20 -1.74
CA SER A 33 6.98 -3.21 -0.41
C SER A 33 7.00 -1.79 0.12
N CYS A 34 6.57 -1.61 1.37
CA CYS A 34 6.69 -0.35 2.07
C CYS A 34 7.39 -0.57 3.40
N HIS A 35 8.18 0.40 3.81
CA HIS A 35 8.73 0.44 5.15
C HIS A 35 8.77 1.88 5.68
N PRO A 36 8.69 2.05 7.00
CA PRO A 36 8.90 3.35 7.62
C PRO A 36 10.31 3.87 7.32
N VAL A 37 10.39 5.17 7.10
CA VAL A 37 11.64 5.92 6.93
C VAL A 37 11.55 7.23 7.71
N GLY A 38 12.70 7.82 8.01
CA GLY A 38 12.81 9.11 8.69
C GLY A 38 13.85 9.99 8.02
N HIS A 39 13.77 10.12 6.69
CA HIS A 39 14.77 10.81 5.89
C HIS A 39 14.26 12.15 5.35
N ALA A 40 15.13 13.15 5.34
CA ALA A 40 14.84 14.47 4.81
C ALA A 40 15.46 14.62 3.41
N TYR A 41 14.62 14.90 2.42
CA TYR A 41 15.02 15.14 1.05
C TYR A 41 14.85 16.61 0.66
N ILE A 42 15.56 17.01 -0.40
CA ILE A 42 15.39 18.28 -1.09
C ILE A 42 14.76 18.04 -2.45
N VAL A 43 13.76 18.85 -2.83
CA VAL A 43 13.13 18.77 -4.15
C VAL A 43 14.10 19.24 -5.23
N ASN A 44 14.31 18.42 -6.26
CA ASN A 44 15.34 18.66 -7.27
C ASN A 44 14.82 19.38 -8.54
N LYS A 45 13.52 19.35 -8.80
CA LYS A 45 12.89 19.98 -9.98
C LYS A 45 12.10 21.22 -9.59
N GLU A 46 11.94 22.16 -10.53
CA GLU A 46 11.18 23.42 -10.36
C GLU A 46 9.81 23.20 -9.72
N LYS A 47 9.11 22.15 -10.16
CA LYS A 47 7.78 21.77 -9.67
C LYS A 47 7.61 20.26 -9.78
N VAL A 48 7.20 19.62 -8.69
CA VAL A 48 6.98 18.17 -8.60
C VAL A 48 5.57 17.90 -8.12
N ALA A 49 4.88 16.99 -8.80
CA ALA A 49 3.52 16.60 -8.43
C ALA A 49 3.53 15.75 -7.16
N VAL A 50 2.55 16.02 -6.29
CA VAL A 50 2.26 15.20 -5.12
C VAL A 50 1.01 14.38 -5.43
N HIS A 51 1.11 13.06 -5.29
CA HIS A 51 0.06 12.12 -5.66
C HIS A 51 -0.67 11.58 -4.43
N ALA A 52 -1.94 11.18 -4.60
CA ALA A 52 -2.76 10.58 -3.55
C ALA A 52 -2.32 9.16 -3.15
N SER A 53 -1.58 8.47 -4.02
CA SER A 53 -1.03 7.13 -3.82
C SER A 53 0.29 6.98 -4.61
N PRO A 54 1.13 5.97 -4.34
CA PRO A 54 2.47 5.83 -4.94
C PRO A 54 2.42 5.35 -6.40
N SER A 55 1.86 6.15 -7.29
CA SER A 55 1.73 5.85 -8.72
C SER A 55 1.68 7.13 -9.56
N ARG A 56 2.30 7.12 -10.74
CA ARG A 56 2.25 8.26 -11.68
C ARG A 56 0.84 8.53 -12.20
N ASN A 57 -0.03 7.51 -12.20
CA ASN A 57 -1.41 7.62 -12.66
C ASN A 57 -2.37 8.03 -11.52
N ALA A 58 -1.89 8.12 -10.28
CA ALA A 58 -2.71 8.52 -9.15
C ALA A 58 -3.04 10.01 -9.23
N ARG A 59 -4.19 10.38 -8.66
CA ARG A 59 -4.67 11.77 -8.59
C ARG A 59 -3.60 12.67 -7.98
N VAL A 60 -3.30 13.78 -8.63
CA VAL A 60 -2.45 14.83 -8.08
C VAL A 60 -3.23 15.61 -7.03
N THR A 61 -2.70 15.71 -5.82
CA THR A 61 -3.30 16.40 -4.66
C THR A 61 -2.61 17.73 -4.36
N GLY A 62 -1.45 17.99 -4.96
CA GLY A 62 -0.73 19.24 -4.81
C GLY A 62 0.61 19.21 -5.52
N TYR A 63 1.45 20.18 -5.17
CA TYR A 63 2.81 20.30 -5.71
C TYR A 63 3.80 20.68 -4.60
N VAL A 64 5.04 20.27 -4.78
CA VAL A 64 6.20 20.79 -4.06
C VAL A 64 7.17 21.41 -5.06
N TYR A 65 7.96 22.37 -4.58
CA TYR A 65 8.79 23.22 -5.43
C TYR A 65 10.26 23.01 -5.11
N LYS A 66 11.12 23.34 -6.08
CA LYS A 66 12.56 23.19 -5.96
C LYS A 66 13.09 23.77 -4.65
N ASP A 67 14.09 23.09 -4.10
CA ASP A 67 14.76 23.45 -2.85
C ASP A 67 13.90 23.39 -1.58
N ASN A 68 12.60 23.07 -1.69
CA ASN A 68 11.80 22.72 -0.53
C ASN A 68 12.36 21.46 0.13
N LYS A 69 12.40 21.46 1.46
CA LYS A 69 12.69 20.28 2.27
C LYS A 69 11.41 19.49 2.47
N VAL A 70 11.47 18.18 2.22
CA VAL A 70 10.37 17.25 2.50
C VAL A 70 10.88 16.11 3.38
N ASN A 71 10.10 15.72 4.37
CA ASN A 71 10.46 14.62 5.27
C ASN A 71 9.65 13.39 4.86
N ALA A 72 10.32 12.35 4.39
CA ALA A 72 9.71 11.08 4.08
C ALA A 72 9.42 10.31 5.38
N LYS A 73 8.21 9.78 5.49
CA LYS A 73 7.75 8.94 6.60
C LYS A 73 7.65 7.47 6.20
N LEU A 74 7.30 7.21 4.94
CA LEU A 74 7.24 5.88 4.35
C LEU A 74 7.96 5.92 3.00
N GLU A 75 8.68 4.85 2.73
CA GLU A 75 9.25 4.54 1.43
C GLU A 75 8.48 3.34 0.88
N CYS A 76 8.04 3.42 -0.36
CA CYS A 76 7.39 2.30 -1.04
C CYS A 76 8.01 2.05 -2.41
N GLU A 77 8.38 0.80 -2.68
CA GLU A 77 8.89 0.35 -3.96
C GLU A 77 7.80 -0.42 -4.73
N ASN A 78 7.69 -0.12 -6.02
CA ASN A 78 6.83 -0.83 -6.94
C ASN A 78 7.39 -0.81 -8.37
N SER A 79 6.65 -1.34 -9.33
CA SER A 79 7.06 -1.40 -10.74
C SER A 79 7.26 -0.01 -11.39
N GLY A 80 6.72 1.05 -10.81
CA GLY A 80 6.93 2.45 -11.21
C GLY A 80 8.14 3.12 -10.55
N GLY A 81 8.91 2.38 -9.76
CA GLY A 81 10.06 2.84 -8.98
C GLY A 81 9.70 3.17 -7.53
N THR A 82 10.58 3.91 -6.87
CA THR A 82 10.44 4.20 -5.44
C THR A 82 9.72 5.53 -5.18
N TRP A 83 8.86 5.52 -4.17
CA TRP A 83 7.97 6.61 -3.79
C TRP A 83 8.15 6.96 -2.30
N GLU A 84 8.23 8.25 -2.02
CA GLU A 84 8.25 8.79 -0.66
C GLU A 84 6.89 9.31 -0.27
N CYS A 85 6.38 8.90 0.87
CA CYS A 85 5.26 9.58 1.51
C CYS A 85 5.77 10.74 2.37
N ILE A 86 5.40 11.96 2.00
CA ILE A 86 5.85 13.21 2.62
C ILE A 86 4.80 13.85 3.54
N GLY A 87 3.62 13.26 3.66
CA GLY A 87 2.52 13.79 4.46
C GLY A 87 1.28 12.89 4.40
N ASP A 88 0.47 12.94 5.46
CA ASP A 88 -0.81 12.20 5.56
C ASP A 88 -0.70 10.71 5.23
N CYS A 89 0.44 10.10 5.58
CA CYS A 89 0.77 8.72 5.25
C CYS A 89 -0.10 7.77 6.07
N HIS A 90 -0.90 6.97 5.38
CA HIS A 90 -1.66 5.89 5.99
C HIS A 90 -0.83 4.61 6.02
N ASP A 91 -1.20 3.70 6.91
CA ASP A 91 -0.51 2.42 7.04
C ASP A 91 -0.65 1.61 5.74
N PRO A 92 0.46 1.10 5.17
CA PRO A 92 0.40 0.37 3.91
C PRO A 92 -0.41 -0.93 3.98
N GLU A 93 -0.66 -1.49 5.18
CA GLU A 93 -1.54 -2.65 5.35
C GLU A 93 -3.03 -2.28 5.20
N GLU A 94 -3.41 -1.02 5.45
CA GLU A 94 -4.79 -0.56 5.38
C GLU A 94 -5.08 0.27 4.11
N SER A 95 -4.19 1.18 3.75
CA SER A 95 -4.35 2.06 2.60
C SER A 95 -3.05 2.75 2.20
N LEU A 96 -2.80 2.82 0.89
CA LEU A 96 -1.70 3.62 0.33
C LEU A 96 -2.07 5.10 0.13
N ALA A 97 -3.11 5.58 0.81
CA ALA A 97 -3.50 6.97 0.77
C ALA A 97 -2.45 7.86 1.46
N GLY A 98 -2.12 8.98 0.82
CA GLY A 98 -1.24 9.98 1.41
C GLY A 98 -0.76 11.00 0.40
N ARG A 99 0.35 11.65 0.71
CA ARG A 99 1.02 12.62 -0.15
C ARG A 99 2.33 12.03 -0.62
N TRP A 100 2.32 11.52 -1.84
CA TRP A 100 3.42 10.73 -2.40
C TRP A 100 4.18 11.51 -3.48
N VAL A 101 5.51 11.40 -3.44
CA VAL A 101 6.42 11.98 -4.43
C VAL A 101 7.37 10.90 -4.92
N HIS A 102 7.69 10.89 -6.22
CA HIS A 102 8.64 9.94 -6.78
C HIS A 102 10.07 10.29 -6.32
N ARG A 103 10.82 9.30 -5.82
CA ARG A 103 12.19 9.51 -5.29
C ARG A 103 13.13 10.14 -6.32
N GLY A 104 12.97 9.83 -7.59
CA GLY A 104 13.80 10.39 -8.67
C GLY A 104 13.66 11.91 -8.85
N ASP A 105 12.64 12.53 -8.26
CA ASP A 105 12.42 13.98 -8.26
C ASP A 105 13.03 14.68 -7.03
N LEU A 106 13.66 13.91 -6.15
CA LEU A 106 14.26 14.33 -4.88
C LEU A 106 15.77 14.09 -4.87
N ARG A 107 16.50 14.78 -3.99
CA ARG A 107 17.93 14.56 -3.72
C ARG A 107 18.21 14.59 -2.22
N GLY A 108 19.23 13.85 -1.79
CA GLY A 108 19.68 13.83 -0.38
C GLY A 108 19.74 12.43 0.19
#